data_AF-A0AAV1WFI3-F1
#
_entry.id   AF-A0AAV1WFI3-F1
#
_cell.length_a   1.000
_cell.length_b   1.000
_cell.length_c   1.000
_cell.angle_alpha   90.00
_cell.angle_beta   90.00
_cell.angle_gamma   90.00
#
_symmetry.space_group_name_H-M   'P 1'
#
loop_
_entity.id
_entity.type
_entity.pdbx_description
1 polymer ?
#
loop_
_entity_poly.entity_id
_entity_poly.type
_entity_poly.pdbx_seq_one_letter_code
_entity_poly.pdbx_strand_id
1 'polypeptide(L)'
;MSSAGLSTLSPVPREPLLFPNGFYTPLHFALDYESIFIYLSFSGSLTPLRVLPCDTIESVKLKIKKSEGLHLLTNKQKLVYGGRELARSNSLLKDYGVTEGNVLHLVIRLSDLQTINVRTSCGKEFLFQLERFKDVGHVKQQIAKKEKRFADPEMQEVVCDGECLEDQWLIGDICCKNNVVIHLFVREKYAEVKTGMDELSIVATKLSDRKNNDVDGDNYRRKYDSSKEDTREYETVDQIVPRKSLDRDLLLEPIIVNPKVELASEIWNMINSSYDGLDSGHYPFQSAEGTGGAYFMLDSTGQKYVSVFKPIDEEPMAVNNPRGLPLSLDGEGLKKGTRVGQGALREVAAYLLDHPISGHRSLFGDEKGFAGVAPTIMAKCLHKGFNHPGDLTAKIGSLQMFVENSGSCEDMGPGAFPVKEVHKITVLDMRLANADRHAGNILISKEKENGQAVLIPIDHGYCLPTSFEDCTFEWLYWPQARQPYSPETIDYIKSLEAEEDIALLKFHGWDLPVECARTLRISTMLLKKGVDRGMTPYAIGSLMCRESLNKESVIEGIFQEALDSVLPGTTEATFLDAVSYIMDQHLDEIANSIS
;
A
#
# COMPACT_ATOMS: atom_id res chain seq x y z
N MET A 1 -49.74 -8.89 28.70
CA MET A 1 -50.43 -10.12 29.16
C MET A 1 -50.54 -11.02 27.93
N SER A 2 -49.62 -11.98 27.74
CA SER A 2 -49.70 -13.43 28.07
C SER A 2 -51.01 -14.07 27.57
N SER A 3 -51.05 -15.11 26.73
CA SER A 3 -50.37 -16.44 26.77
C SER A 3 -50.23 -17.02 25.34
N ALA A 4 -49.11 -17.58 24.87
CA ALA A 4 -48.43 -18.87 25.14
C ALA A 4 -48.95 -20.09 24.33
N GLY A 5 -48.01 -20.77 23.65
CA GLY A 5 -48.09 -22.09 22.99
C GLY A 5 -47.21 -22.10 21.72
N LEU A 6 -46.27 -23.02 21.46
CA LEU A 6 -45.89 -24.30 22.03
C LEU A 6 -44.44 -24.62 21.60
N SER A 7 -43.68 -25.28 22.48
CA SER A 7 -42.34 -25.84 22.23
C SER A 7 -42.42 -27.36 22.20
N THR A 8 -41.61 -28.03 21.37
CA THR A 8 -41.28 -29.45 21.55
C THR A 8 -39.78 -29.68 21.39
N LEU A 9 -39.21 -30.35 22.39
CA LEU A 9 -37.81 -30.75 22.56
C LEU A 9 -37.76 -32.28 22.69
N SER A 10 -36.57 -32.83 22.41
CA SER A 10 -35.93 -34.03 23.01
C SER A 10 -35.71 -35.23 22.05
N PRO A 11 -34.86 -36.23 22.39
CA PRO A 11 -33.40 -36.15 22.52
C PRO A 11 -32.66 -37.34 21.82
N VAL A 12 -31.32 -37.31 21.81
CA VAL A 12 -30.36 -38.32 21.27
C VAL A 12 -30.21 -39.54 22.21
N PRO A 13 -29.84 -40.74 21.71
CA PRO A 13 -28.57 -41.35 22.17
C PRO A 13 -27.73 -42.08 21.08
N ARG A 14 -26.43 -42.25 21.38
CA ARG A 14 -25.29 -42.73 20.55
C ARG A 14 -25.14 -44.28 20.44
N GLU A 15 -24.50 -44.70 19.32
CA GLU A 15 -23.46 -45.77 19.15
C GLU A 15 -23.79 -47.30 19.26
N PRO A 16 -22.93 -48.25 18.75
CA PRO A 16 -22.42 -48.46 17.37
C PRO A 16 -22.30 -49.97 16.90
N LEU A 17 -21.72 -50.18 15.70
CA LEU A 17 -20.97 -51.35 15.15
C LEU A 17 -21.71 -52.48 14.38
N LEU A 18 -21.38 -52.60 13.08
CA LEU A 18 -20.68 -53.73 12.40
C LEU A 18 -21.13 -53.89 10.93
N PHE A 19 -20.17 -53.83 10.00
CA PHE A 19 -20.31 -54.32 8.62
C PHE A 19 -20.16 -55.85 8.58
N PRO A 20 -20.66 -56.55 7.54
CA PRO A 20 -19.74 -56.99 6.48
C PRO A 20 -20.32 -57.06 5.04
N ASN A 21 -19.41 -56.84 4.07
CA ASN A 21 -19.30 -57.39 2.69
C ASN A 21 -20.58 -57.51 1.81
N GLY A 22 -20.64 -57.06 0.55
CA GLY A 22 -19.67 -56.63 -0.45
C GLY A 22 -20.31 -56.85 -1.85
N PHE A 23 -19.98 -56.02 -2.85
CA PHE A 23 -19.83 -56.32 -4.30
C PHE A 23 -19.78 -55.00 -5.12
N TYR A 24 -18.56 -54.62 -5.55
CA TYR A 24 -18.08 -54.00 -6.80
C TYR A 24 -19.11 -53.32 -7.74
N THR A 25 -18.98 -52.10 -8.30
CA THR A 25 -17.89 -51.24 -8.85
C THR A 25 -18.51 -49.85 -9.22
N PRO A 26 -17.80 -48.76 -9.62
CA PRO A 26 -16.37 -48.56 -9.88
C PRO A 26 -15.69 -47.43 -9.07
N LEU A 27 -14.41 -47.62 -8.79
CA LEU A 27 -13.47 -46.64 -8.24
C LEU A 27 -13.22 -45.50 -9.24
N HIS A 28 -13.81 -44.32 -9.03
CA HIS A 28 -13.25 -43.04 -9.51
C HIS A 28 -13.86 -41.77 -8.86
N PHE A 29 -14.42 -41.87 -7.65
CA PHE A 29 -14.90 -40.69 -6.88
C PHE A 29 -14.56 -40.82 -5.39
N ALA A 30 -13.31 -41.19 -5.07
CA ALA A 30 -12.82 -41.14 -3.69
C ALA A 30 -12.50 -39.69 -3.31
N LEU A 31 -13.53 -39.01 -2.79
CA LEU A 31 -13.52 -38.01 -1.72
C LEU A 31 -12.23 -37.19 -1.51
N ASP A 32 -12.14 -36.06 -2.20
CA ASP A 32 -11.19 -34.96 -1.92
C ASP A 32 -11.62 -34.12 -0.68
N TYR A 33 -12.20 -34.78 0.34
CA TYR A 33 -12.84 -34.17 1.52
C TYR A 33 -12.06 -34.36 2.82
N GLU A 34 -10.90 -35.00 2.79
CA GLU A 34 -10.04 -35.05 3.98
C GLU A 34 -9.48 -33.65 4.24
N SER A 35 -9.71 -33.17 5.45
CA SER A 35 -9.15 -31.90 5.91
C SER A 35 -7.64 -32.01 6.01
N ILE A 36 -6.95 -31.00 5.50
CA ILE A 36 -5.50 -30.87 5.62
C ILE A 36 -5.13 -29.88 6.73
N PHE A 37 -3.98 -30.05 7.34
CA PHE A 37 -3.32 -29.02 8.15
C PHE A 37 -2.38 -28.20 7.27
N ILE A 38 -2.55 -26.88 7.33
CA ILE A 38 -1.58 -25.90 6.84
C ILE A 38 -1.01 -25.13 8.04
N TYR A 39 0.17 -24.54 7.89
CA TYR A 39 0.81 -23.73 8.91
C TYR A 39 0.84 -22.27 8.49
N LEU A 40 0.33 -21.38 9.33
CA LEU A 40 0.36 -19.94 9.09
C LEU A 40 1.60 -19.35 9.73
N SER A 41 2.46 -18.73 8.93
CA SER A 41 3.59 -17.95 9.41
C SER A 41 3.22 -16.48 9.50
N PHE A 42 3.29 -15.90 10.69
CA PHE A 42 3.12 -14.46 10.92
C PHE A 42 4.08 -13.97 12.00
N SER A 43 4.88 -12.93 11.71
CA SER A 43 5.82 -12.32 12.66
C SER A 43 6.73 -13.34 13.39
N GLY A 44 7.18 -14.37 12.67
CA GLY A 44 8.03 -15.44 13.22
C GLY A 44 7.29 -16.53 14.01
N SER A 45 5.98 -16.39 14.23
CA SER A 45 5.14 -17.45 14.82
C SER A 45 4.62 -18.40 13.75
N LEU A 46 4.43 -19.67 14.11
CA LEU A 46 3.82 -20.71 13.27
C LEU A 46 2.56 -21.26 13.95
N THR A 47 1.40 -21.04 13.34
CA THR A 47 0.09 -21.48 13.86
C THR A 47 -0.54 -22.51 12.93
N PRO A 48 -0.87 -23.73 13.39
CA PRO A 48 -1.55 -24.71 12.55
C PRO A 48 -3.02 -24.33 12.31
N LEU A 49 -3.51 -24.47 11.08
CA LEU A 49 -4.90 -24.25 10.69
C LEU A 49 -5.41 -25.46 9.89
N ARG A 50 -6.58 -25.96 10.27
CA ARG A 50 -7.27 -27.05 9.57
C ARG A 50 -8.18 -26.50 8.47
N VAL A 51 -7.94 -26.90 7.23
CA VAL A 51 -8.67 -26.45 6.02
C VAL A 51 -9.05 -27.64 5.13
N LEU A 52 -9.91 -27.42 4.15
CA LEU A 52 -10.20 -28.39 3.10
C LEU A 52 -9.43 -27.99 1.83
N PRO A 53 -8.89 -28.95 1.05
CA PRO A 53 -8.29 -28.64 -0.25
C PRO A 53 -9.24 -27.87 -1.19
N CYS A 54 -10.55 -28.12 -1.07
CA CYS A 54 -11.61 -27.45 -1.82
C CYS A 54 -12.13 -26.15 -1.17
N ASP A 55 -11.51 -25.66 -0.10
CA ASP A 55 -11.83 -24.32 0.42
C ASP A 55 -11.42 -23.25 -0.60
N THR A 56 -12.25 -22.22 -0.78
CA THR A 56 -11.84 -21.03 -1.51
C THR A 56 -10.84 -20.23 -0.69
N ILE A 57 -10.00 -19.42 -1.33
CA ILE A 57 -9.09 -18.53 -0.60
C ILE A 57 -9.85 -17.61 0.36
N GLU A 58 -11.03 -17.13 -0.02
CA GLU A 58 -11.91 -16.36 0.86
C GLU A 58 -12.34 -17.18 2.10
N SER A 59 -12.74 -18.44 1.93
CA SER A 59 -13.16 -19.27 3.05
C SER A 59 -11.99 -19.61 3.98
N VAL A 60 -10.77 -19.80 3.44
CA VAL A 60 -9.54 -19.92 4.24
C VAL A 60 -9.29 -18.65 5.05
N LYS A 61 -9.35 -17.46 4.45
CA LYS A 61 -9.22 -16.18 5.16
C LYS A 61 -10.28 -16.03 6.27
N LEU A 62 -11.52 -16.45 6.03
CA LEU A 62 -12.57 -16.47 7.04
C LEU A 62 -12.28 -17.47 8.18
N LYS A 63 -11.64 -18.60 7.91
CA LYS A 63 -11.21 -19.56 8.94
C LYS A 63 -10.06 -19.01 9.78
N ILE A 64 -9.10 -18.33 9.17
CA ILE A 64 -8.02 -17.62 9.88
C ILE A 64 -8.63 -16.59 10.84
N LYS A 65 -9.58 -15.80 10.35
CA LYS A 65 -10.33 -14.84 11.17
C LYS A 65 -11.09 -15.47 12.34
N LYS A 66 -11.40 -16.77 12.31
CA LYS A 66 -12.07 -17.47 13.42
C LYS A 66 -11.09 -18.16 14.38
N SER A 67 -9.81 -18.23 14.05
CA SER A 67 -8.80 -18.90 14.87
C SER A 67 -8.36 -18.05 16.07
N GLU A 68 -8.22 -18.69 17.24
CA GLU A 68 -7.79 -18.04 18.48
C GLU A 68 -6.40 -17.38 18.29
N GLY A 69 -6.27 -16.12 18.71
CA GLY A 69 -5.03 -15.32 18.53
C GLY A 69 -4.89 -14.61 17.18
N LEU A 70 -5.70 -14.95 16.16
CA LEU A 70 -5.71 -14.28 14.85
C LEU A 70 -7.09 -13.67 14.50
N HIS A 71 -8.06 -13.76 15.41
CA HIS A 71 -9.43 -13.27 15.21
C HIS A 71 -9.53 -11.74 15.03
N LEU A 72 -8.51 -11.01 15.48
CA LEU A 72 -8.39 -9.55 15.34
C LEU A 72 -7.88 -9.12 13.95
N LEU A 73 -7.43 -10.06 13.11
CA LEU A 73 -6.94 -9.82 11.76
C LEU A 73 -8.11 -9.87 10.76
N THR A 74 -9.06 -8.94 10.90
CA THR A 74 -10.25 -8.87 10.04
C THR A 74 -9.89 -8.58 8.58
N ASN A 75 -10.36 -9.44 7.65
CA ASN A 75 -10.52 -9.27 6.18
C ASN A 75 -9.30 -8.82 5.33
N LYS A 76 -8.18 -8.43 5.93
CA LYS A 76 -7.13 -7.62 5.29
C LYS A 76 -5.78 -8.35 5.21
N GLN A 77 -5.83 -9.62 4.80
CA GLN A 77 -4.71 -10.55 4.81
C GLN A 77 -4.28 -10.91 3.37
N LYS A 78 -3.01 -10.64 3.02
CA LYS A 78 -2.34 -11.27 1.87
C LYS A 78 -1.82 -12.63 2.34
N LEU A 79 -2.31 -13.69 1.72
CA LEU A 79 -1.81 -15.05 1.92
C LEU A 79 -0.80 -15.34 0.83
N VAL A 80 0.37 -15.84 1.20
CA VAL A 80 1.45 -16.15 0.27
C VAL A 80 1.89 -17.60 0.47
N TYR A 81 1.97 -18.38 -0.61
CA TYR A 81 2.44 -19.75 -0.60
C TYR A 81 3.48 -19.96 -1.69
N GLY A 82 4.63 -20.56 -1.36
CA GLY A 82 5.67 -20.86 -2.35
C GLY A 82 6.18 -19.63 -3.09
N GLY A 83 6.09 -18.45 -2.47
CA GLY A 83 6.42 -17.19 -3.14
C GLY A 83 5.36 -16.65 -4.09
N ARG A 84 4.17 -17.26 -4.20
CA ARG A 84 3.03 -16.73 -4.97
C ARG A 84 1.95 -16.21 -4.03
N GLU A 85 1.39 -15.04 -4.33
CA GLU A 85 0.23 -14.56 -3.58
C GLU A 85 -1.05 -15.31 -3.97
N LEU A 86 -1.81 -15.72 -2.96
CA LEU A 86 -3.16 -16.27 -3.08
C LEU A 86 -4.15 -15.11 -3.24
N ALA A 87 -4.06 -14.44 -4.39
CA ALA A 87 -4.76 -13.19 -4.66
C ALA A 87 -6.23 -13.39 -5.06
N ARG A 88 -6.56 -14.54 -5.68
CA ARG A 88 -7.90 -14.80 -6.22
C ARG A 88 -8.82 -15.40 -5.15
N SER A 89 -9.73 -14.59 -4.60
CA SER A 89 -10.66 -14.98 -3.53
C SER A 89 -11.51 -16.23 -3.84
N ASN A 90 -11.93 -16.40 -5.10
CA ASN A 90 -12.81 -17.50 -5.53
C ASN A 90 -12.05 -18.78 -5.92
N SER A 91 -10.73 -18.73 -6.09
CA SER A 91 -9.94 -19.92 -6.45
C SER A 91 -9.81 -20.87 -5.27
N LEU A 92 -9.69 -22.18 -5.54
CA LEU A 92 -9.56 -23.18 -4.50
C LEU A 92 -8.13 -23.21 -3.97
N LEU A 93 -7.97 -23.58 -2.71
CA LEU A 93 -6.67 -23.72 -2.07
C LEU A 93 -5.78 -24.73 -2.81
N LYS A 94 -6.37 -25.86 -3.25
CA LYS A 94 -5.67 -26.88 -4.04
C LYS A 94 -5.23 -26.41 -5.42
N ASP A 95 -5.89 -25.42 -6.01
CA ASP A 95 -5.52 -24.89 -7.32
C ASP A 95 -4.17 -24.14 -7.23
N TYR A 96 -3.81 -23.61 -6.06
CA TYR A 96 -2.49 -23.05 -5.78
C TYR A 96 -1.42 -24.13 -5.46
N GLY A 97 -1.77 -25.41 -5.51
CA GLY A 97 -0.85 -26.52 -5.20
C GLY A 97 -0.54 -26.65 -3.70
N VAL A 98 -1.41 -26.14 -2.83
CA VAL A 98 -1.26 -26.28 -1.37
C VAL A 98 -1.75 -27.66 -0.93
N THR A 99 -0.90 -28.36 -0.17
CA THR A 99 -1.12 -29.70 0.38
C THR A 99 -0.88 -29.75 1.89
N GLU A 100 -1.12 -30.91 2.51
CA GLU A 100 -0.82 -31.19 3.92
C GLU A 100 0.59 -30.73 4.31
N GLY A 101 0.69 -30.02 5.42
CA GLY A 101 1.93 -29.59 6.02
C GLY A 101 2.59 -28.36 5.39
N ASN A 102 1.99 -27.76 4.35
CA ASN A 102 2.54 -26.55 3.75
C ASN A 102 2.43 -25.32 4.66
N VAL A 103 3.37 -24.39 4.49
CA VAL A 103 3.41 -23.12 5.21
C VAL A 103 2.89 -21.99 4.31
N LEU A 104 1.86 -21.29 4.79
CA LEU A 104 1.35 -20.07 4.20
C LEU A 104 1.83 -18.88 5.02
N HIS A 105 2.40 -17.88 4.37
CA HIS A 105 2.80 -16.63 5.01
C HIS A 105 1.62 -15.66 5.02
N LEU A 106 1.32 -15.14 6.21
CA LEU A 106 0.26 -14.18 6.44
C LEU A 106 0.85 -12.77 6.52
N VAL A 107 0.35 -11.85 5.70
CA VAL A 107 0.81 -10.44 5.65
C VAL A 107 -0.39 -9.48 5.75
N ILE A 108 -0.30 -8.45 6.60
CA ILE A 108 -1.41 -7.54 7.01
C ILE A 108 -1.39 -6.21 6.19
N ARG A 109 -2.48 -5.38 6.20
CA ARG A 109 -2.71 -4.09 5.43
C ARG A 109 -3.30 -2.87 6.23
N LEU A 110 -3.32 -1.64 5.60
CA LEU A 110 -2.88 -0.25 6.10
C LEU A 110 -3.89 0.58 6.81
N SER A 111 -5.12 0.16 6.73
CA SER A 111 -6.25 0.88 7.28
C SER A 111 -6.31 0.84 8.82
N ASP A 112 -5.38 0.11 9.46
CA ASP A 112 -5.35 -0.07 10.90
C ASP A 112 -4.22 0.70 11.59
N LEU A 113 -3.37 1.46 10.92
CA LEU A 113 -2.31 2.22 11.62
C LEU A 113 -2.79 3.56 12.17
N GLN A 114 -2.50 3.78 13.44
CA GLN A 114 -2.77 5.00 14.19
C GLN A 114 -1.44 5.57 14.69
N THR A 115 -1.18 6.81 14.32
CA THR A 115 -0.07 7.57 14.90
C THR A 115 -0.48 8.10 16.28
N ILE A 116 0.28 7.72 17.30
CA ILE A 116 0.17 8.23 18.66
C ILE A 116 1.47 8.95 19.02
N ASN A 117 1.37 10.13 19.64
CA ASN A 117 2.52 10.81 20.22
C ASN A 117 2.48 10.61 21.74
N VAL A 118 3.53 10.00 22.28
CA VAL A 118 3.67 9.56 23.66
C VAL A 118 4.67 10.45 24.37
N ARG A 119 4.20 11.27 25.32
CA ARG A 119 5.06 12.12 26.14
C ARG A 119 5.29 11.50 27.51
N THR A 120 6.50 11.06 27.80
CA THR A 120 6.86 10.48 29.09
C THR A 120 7.00 11.54 30.20
N SER A 121 6.96 11.12 31.47
CA SER A 121 7.11 12.01 32.64
C SER A 121 8.46 12.73 32.73
N CYS A 122 9.48 12.25 31.99
CA CYS A 122 10.76 12.94 31.87
C CYS A 122 10.79 14.00 30.75
N GLY A 123 9.64 14.28 30.11
CA GLY A 123 9.49 15.29 29.07
C GLY A 123 9.94 14.83 27.68
N LYS A 124 10.29 13.56 27.50
CA LYS A 124 10.63 13.00 26.19
C LYS A 124 9.37 12.59 25.45
N GLU A 125 9.30 12.98 24.18
CA GLU A 125 8.22 12.61 23.26
C GLU A 125 8.67 11.50 22.33
N PHE A 126 7.77 10.54 22.09
CA PHE A 126 7.96 9.42 21.20
C PHE A 126 6.77 9.33 20.26
N LEU A 127 7.03 9.37 18.96
CA LEU A 127 6.00 9.10 17.96
C LEU A 127 5.97 7.59 17.69
N PHE A 128 4.81 6.96 17.88
CA PHE A 128 4.58 5.56 17.54
C PHE A 128 3.44 5.47 16.53
N GLN A 129 3.68 4.78 15.42
CA GLN A 129 2.60 4.26 14.59
C GLN A 129 2.29 2.85 15.08
N LEU A 130 1.08 2.65 15.56
CA LEU A 130 0.64 1.38 16.12
C LEU A 130 -0.60 0.90 15.37
N GLU A 131 -0.73 -0.42 15.27
CA GLU A 131 -1.98 -1.01 14.79
C GLU A 131 -3.10 -0.67 15.79
N ARG A 132 -4.29 -0.32 15.30
CA ARG A 132 -5.49 0.07 16.08
C ARG A 132 -5.90 -1.02 17.06
N PHE A 133 -5.54 -2.27 16.79
CA PHE A 133 -5.79 -3.41 17.65
C PHE A 133 -4.61 -3.76 18.57
N LYS A 134 -3.52 -2.98 18.56
CA LYS A 134 -2.55 -3.07 19.66
C LYS A 134 -3.21 -2.56 20.92
N ASP A 135 -2.84 -3.22 22.01
CA ASP A 135 -3.28 -2.85 23.33
C ASP A 135 -2.28 -1.87 23.98
N VAL A 136 -2.71 -1.26 25.07
CA VAL A 136 -1.88 -0.34 25.86
C VAL A 136 -0.61 -1.04 26.38
N GLY A 137 -0.69 -2.34 26.69
CA GLY A 137 0.45 -3.17 27.08
C GLY A 137 1.57 -3.19 26.03
N HIS A 138 1.21 -3.26 24.74
CA HIS A 138 2.16 -3.19 23.64
C HIS A 138 2.91 -1.85 23.60
N VAL A 139 2.21 -0.74 23.86
CA VAL A 139 2.83 0.60 23.93
C VAL A 139 3.86 0.66 25.04
N LYS A 140 3.54 0.11 26.21
CA LYS A 140 4.46 0.04 27.34
C LYS A 140 5.74 -0.73 27.01
N GLN A 141 5.59 -1.87 26.33
CA GLN A 141 6.73 -2.66 25.87
C GLN A 141 7.61 -1.92 24.86
N GLN A 142 7.02 -1.13 23.96
CA GLN A 142 7.76 -0.33 22.99
C GLN A 142 8.57 0.79 23.68
N ILE A 143 7.98 1.44 24.69
CA ILE A 143 8.67 2.44 25.50
C ILE A 143 9.82 1.79 26.29
N ALA A 144 9.60 0.62 26.88
CA ALA A 144 10.61 -0.12 27.64
C ALA A 144 11.85 -0.48 26.81
N LYS A 145 11.66 -0.77 25.51
CA LYS A 145 12.75 -1.03 24.57
C LYS A 145 13.53 0.22 24.19
N LYS A 146 12.87 1.39 24.13
CA LYS A 146 13.46 2.65 23.66
C LYS A 146 14.04 3.51 24.79
N GLU A 147 13.58 3.35 26.02
CA GLU A 147 13.99 4.16 27.16
C GLU A 147 14.32 3.29 28.38
N LYS A 148 15.60 3.27 28.76
CA LYS A 148 16.12 2.45 29.86
C LYS A 148 15.47 2.81 31.20
N ARG A 149 15.06 4.07 31.37
CA ARG A 149 14.36 4.52 32.59
C ARG A 149 12.99 3.87 32.77
N PHE A 150 12.37 3.38 31.70
CA PHE A 150 11.06 2.73 31.71
C PHE A 150 11.16 1.26 31.30
N ALA A 151 12.30 0.60 31.54
CA ALA A 151 12.58 -0.75 31.06
C ALA A 151 11.62 -1.83 31.59
N ASP A 152 10.90 -1.57 32.68
CA ASP A 152 9.90 -2.49 33.25
C ASP A 152 8.47 -2.04 32.89
N PRO A 153 7.75 -2.76 32.00
CA PRO A 153 6.38 -2.44 31.60
C PRO A 153 5.36 -2.49 32.75
N GLU A 154 5.56 -3.34 33.77
CA GLU A 154 4.64 -3.48 34.91
C GLU A 154 4.62 -2.24 35.81
N MET A 155 5.70 -1.47 35.73
CA MET A 155 5.92 -0.23 36.46
C MET A 155 5.49 1.01 35.67
N GLN A 156 4.91 0.84 34.49
CA GLN A 156 4.39 1.93 33.67
C GLN A 156 2.89 2.12 33.88
N GLU A 157 2.44 3.37 33.86
CA GLU A 157 1.02 3.74 33.83
C GLU A 157 0.76 4.58 32.57
N VAL A 158 -0.41 4.40 31.98
CA VAL A 158 -0.80 5.07 30.74
C VAL A 158 -2.05 5.88 31.01
N VAL A 159 -2.03 7.15 30.64
CA VAL A 159 -3.13 8.08 30.84
C VAL A 159 -3.49 8.71 29.49
N CYS A 160 -4.77 8.90 29.21
CA CYS A 160 -5.26 9.69 28.08
C CYS A 160 -6.42 10.56 28.56
N ASP A 161 -6.40 11.87 28.27
CA ASP A 161 -7.43 12.85 28.70
C ASP A 161 -7.76 12.82 30.22
N GLY A 162 -6.80 12.40 31.05
CA GLY A 162 -6.98 12.27 32.50
C GLY A 162 -7.53 10.93 32.97
N GLU A 163 -7.82 9.98 32.08
CA GLU A 163 -8.25 8.62 32.41
C GLU A 163 -7.09 7.62 32.31
N CYS A 164 -6.93 6.76 33.33
CA CYS A 164 -5.94 5.68 33.31
C CYS A 164 -6.44 4.55 32.41
N LEU A 165 -5.63 4.17 31.42
CA LEU A 165 -5.96 3.12 30.45
C LEU A 165 -5.43 1.77 30.95
N GLU A 166 -6.26 0.73 30.86
CA GLU A 166 -5.85 -0.63 31.19
C GLU A 166 -5.06 -1.26 30.04
N ASP A 167 -4.17 -2.20 30.37
CA ASP A 167 -3.25 -2.82 29.40
C ASP A 167 -3.96 -3.52 28.24
N GLN A 168 -5.20 -3.94 28.47
CA GLN A 168 -6.06 -4.66 27.52
C GLN A 168 -6.83 -3.73 26.57
N TRP A 169 -6.81 -2.42 26.82
CA TRP A 169 -7.55 -1.45 26.00
C TRP A 169 -6.86 -1.27 24.67
N LEU A 170 -7.65 -1.27 23.59
CA LEU A 170 -7.15 -1.12 22.24
C LEU A 170 -6.92 0.35 21.91
N ILE A 171 -5.79 0.64 21.26
CA ILE A 171 -5.42 1.99 20.83
C ILE A 171 -6.48 2.60 19.89
N GLY A 172 -7.11 1.77 19.05
CA GLY A 172 -8.17 2.18 18.14
C GLY A 172 -9.44 2.64 18.85
N ASP A 173 -9.78 2.04 19.99
CA ASP A 173 -10.96 2.43 20.78
C ASP A 173 -10.72 3.76 21.52
N ILE A 174 -9.48 3.99 21.95
CA ILE A 174 -9.04 5.22 22.63
C ILE A 174 -9.10 6.43 21.68
N CYS A 175 -8.81 6.22 20.39
CA CYS A 175 -8.60 7.32 19.44
C CYS A 175 -9.77 7.63 18.49
N CYS A 176 -10.96 7.06 18.71
CA CYS A 176 -12.15 7.25 17.84
C CYS A 176 -12.72 8.69 17.78
N LYS A 177 -12.05 9.70 18.35
CA LYS A 177 -12.51 11.10 18.41
C LYS A 177 -11.46 12.05 17.83
N ASN A 178 -11.28 12.07 16.49
CA ASN A 178 -10.54 13.08 15.70
C ASN A 178 -9.13 13.53 16.19
N ASN A 179 -8.05 13.18 15.48
CA ASN A 179 -6.72 13.82 15.53
C ASN A 179 -6.26 14.32 16.93
N VAL A 180 -6.18 13.42 17.91
CA VAL A 180 -5.70 13.77 19.26
C VAL A 180 -4.40 13.02 19.58
N VAL A 181 -3.41 13.80 20.00
CA VAL A 181 -2.16 13.35 20.62
C VAL A 181 -2.48 12.59 21.92
N ILE A 182 -2.12 11.30 22.04
CA ILE A 182 -2.30 10.53 23.28
C ILE A 182 -1.22 10.90 24.31
N HIS A 183 -1.53 11.77 25.26
CA HIS A 183 -0.58 12.17 26.31
C HIS A 183 -0.31 11.08 27.37
N LEU A 184 0.60 10.16 27.05
CA LEU A 184 0.99 9.01 27.89
C LEU A 184 1.89 9.35 29.09
N PHE A 185 1.30 9.66 30.24
CA PHE A 185 2.05 9.91 31.49
C PHE A 185 2.55 8.63 32.19
N VAL A 186 3.81 8.27 31.96
CA VAL A 186 4.48 7.12 32.62
C VAL A 186 5.05 7.52 33.99
N ARG A 187 4.51 7.01 35.11
CA ARG A 187 5.08 7.17 36.47
C ARG A 187 5.55 5.84 37.06
N GLU A 188 6.61 5.85 37.88
CA GLU A 188 6.98 4.72 38.73
C GLU A 188 5.93 4.54 39.84
N LYS A 189 5.43 3.31 40.07
CA LYS A 189 4.59 3.01 41.24
C LYS A 189 5.42 3.13 42.53
N TYR A 190 5.44 4.32 43.14
CA TYR A 190 5.88 4.44 44.53
C TYR A 190 4.77 3.91 45.45
N ALA A 191 5.15 2.96 46.30
CA ALA A 191 4.31 2.45 47.37
C ALA A 191 3.75 3.61 48.22
N GLU A 192 2.51 3.44 48.67
CA GLU A 192 1.71 4.37 49.48
C GLU A 192 2.54 5.18 50.49
N VAL A 193 2.60 6.50 50.30
CA VAL A 193 2.87 7.43 51.39
C VAL A 193 1.71 8.43 51.46
N LYS A 194 0.98 8.34 52.57
CA LYS A 194 -0.07 9.26 52.96
C LYS A 194 0.44 10.71 53.02
N THR A 195 -0.51 11.62 52.77
CA THR A 195 -0.58 13.06 53.10
C THR A 195 0.03 14.08 52.14
N GLY A 196 -0.85 14.95 51.62
CA GLY A 196 -0.53 16.28 51.09
C GLY A 196 -1.24 16.61 49.77
N MET A 197 -2.38 17.28 49.82
CA MET A 197 -3.01 17.92 48.65
C MET A 197 -2.02 18.88 47.98
N ASP A 198 -1.92 18.82 46.65
CA ASP A 198 -1.80 19.99 45.77
C ASP A 198 -2.18 19.55 44.35
N GLU A 199 -3.47 19.68 44.03
CA GLU A 199 -3.95 19.73 42.64
C GLU A 199 -3.48 21.06 42.05
N LEU A 200 -2.54 21.02 41.10
CA LEU A 200 -2.21 22.17 40.26
C LEU A 200 -2.79 21.96 38.86
N SER A 201 -3.92 22.62 38.64
CA SER A 201 -4.51 22.88 37.33
C SER A 201 -3.78 24.07 36.67
N ILE A 202 -3.42 23.96 35.38
CA ILE A 202 -2.97 25.11 34.60
C ILE A 202 -3.65 25.13 33.20
N VAL A 203 -4.73 25.90 33.19
CA VAL A 203 -5.27 26.83 32.19
C VAL A 203 -4.82 26.73 30.71
N ALA A 204 -5.82 26.51 29.85
CA ALA A 204 -5.79 26.72 28.40
C ALA A 204 -5.79 28.22 28.03
N THR A 205 -4.91 28.64 27.14
CA THR A 205 -4.96 29.99 26.54
C THR A 205 -5.78 29.96 25.26
N LYS A 206 -6.98 30.56 25.28
CA LYS A 206 -7.72 30.92 24.07
C LYS A 206 -7.26 32.30 23.60
N LEU A 207 -6.78 32.36 22.36
CA LEU A 207 -6.63 33.59 21.59
C LEU A 207 -8.00 34.11 21.16
N SER A 208 -8.32 35.36 21.49
CA SER A 208 -9.32 36.13 20.74
C SER A 208 -8.98 37.60 20.77
N ASP A 209 -8.87 38.17 19.58
CA ASP A 209 -8.74 39.59 19.27
C ASP A 209 -9.86 40.46 19.89
N ARG A 210 -9.50 41.67 20.32
CA ARG A 210 -10.16 42.92 19.90
C ARG A 210 -9.43 44.17 20.39
N LYS A 211 -9.30 45.13 19.46
CA LYS A 211 -8.76 46.48 19.60
C LYS A 211 -9.59 47.38 20.53
N ASN A 212 -8.95 48.30 21.26
CA ASN A 212 -8.92 49.77 21.02
C ASN A 212 -8.52 50.56 22.28
N ASN A 213 -7.63 51.53 22.06
CA ASN A 213 -7.57 52.92 22.59
C ASN A 213 -7.74 53.18 24.10
N ASP A 214 -6.70 53.68 24.77
CA ASP A 214 -6.43 55.14 24.99
C ASP A 214 -5.50 55.40 26.19
N VAL A 215 -4.46 56.20 25.92
CA VAL A 215 -3.96 57.40 26.62
C VAL A 215 -3.46 57.36 28.08
N ASP A 216 -2.29 58.02 28.24
CA ASP A 216 -1.62 58.58 29.43
C ASP A 216 -1.07 57.61 30.50
N GLY A 217 0.15 57.76 30.99
CA GLY A 217 1.15 58.81 30.84
C GLY A 217 2.20 58.63 31.93
N ASP A 218 3.39 59.18 31.69
CA ASP A 218 4.37 59.59 32.71
C ASP A 218 5.11 58.49 33.52
N ASN A 219 6.43 58.55 33.77
CA ASN A 219 7.46 59.52 33.42
C ASN A 219 8.84 58.96 33.90
N TYR A 220 9.91 59.58 33.40
CA TYR A 220 11.26 59.70 33.98
C TYR A 220 12.40 58.67 33.68
N ARG A 221 13.19 59.07 32.65
CA ARG A 221 14.64 59.46 32.69
C ARG A 221 15.69 58.34 32.87
N ARG A 222 16.89 58.36 32.26
CA ARG A 222 17.67 59.22 31.32
C ARG A 222 19.04 58.50 31.21
N LYS A 223 19.71 58.32 30.05
CA LYS A 223 20.72 59.22 29.44
C LYS A 223 21.38 58.44 28.27
N TYR A 224 21.36 58.98 27.03
CA TYR A 224 22.46 59.66 26.30
C TYR A 224 23.69 58.75 26.05
N ASP A 225 24.25 58.60 24.83
CA ASP A 225 24.44 59.62 23.79
C ASP A 225 24.73 59.04 22.38
N SER A 226 24.54 59.94 21.40
CA SER A 226 24.82 60.08 19.95
C SER A 226 25.96 59.24 19.29
N SER A 227 26.15 59.12 17.96
CA SER A 227 25.49 59.52 16.70
C SER A 227 26.30 59.02 15.47
N LYS A 228 25.63 58.89 14.30
CA LYS A 228 26.11 59.04 12.87
C LYS A 228 27.17 58.05 12.32
N GLU A 229 27.34 57.79 11.03
CA GLU A 229 26.61 57.79 9.74
C GLU A 229 27.56 57.00 8.77
N ASP A 230 27.00 56.30 7.78
CA ASP A 230 27.56 55.84 6.49
C ASP A 230 29.06 55.52 6.31
N THR A 231 29.42 54.31 5.83
CA THR A 231 29.90 54.02 4.45
C THR A 231 30.43 52.57 4.29
N ARG A 232 30.57 52.16 3.02
CA ARG A 232 30.78 50.84 2.43
C ARG A 232 32.18 50.23 2.64
N GLU A 233 32.23 48.93 2.31
CA GLU A 233 33.33 48.14 1.72
C GLU A 233 34.12 47.13 2.59
N TYR A 234 34.45 46.06 1.88
CA TYR A 234 34.83 44.69 2.23
C TYR A 234 36.02 44.54 3.17
N GLU A 235 35.95 43.54 4.08
CA GLU A 235 37.07 42.61 4.30
C GLU A 235 36.62 41.32 4.99
N THR A 236 37.00 40.21 4.38
CA THR A 236 36.85 38.82 4.78
C THR A 236 37.69 38.50 6.01
N VAL A 237 37.06 37.98 7.07
CA VAL A 237 37.73 37.14 8.07
C VAL A 237 36.80 35.97 8.39
N ASP A 238 37.19 34.80 7.88
CA ASP A 238 36.62 33.50 8.19
C ASP A 238 36.58 33.27 9.71
N GLN A 239 35.38 33.36 10.30
CA GLN A 239 35.10 32.62 11.52
C GLN A 239 34.40 31.32 11.12
N ILE A 240 35.25 30.31 10.94
CA ILE A 240 34.87 28.90 10.91
C ILE A 240 34.25 28.59 12.27
N VAL A 241 32.94 28.77 12.37
CA VAL A 241 32.13 28.03 13.34
C VAL A 241 32.30 26.56 12.94
N PRO A 242 32.71 25.66 13.85
CA PRO A 242 32.79 24.24 13.51
C PRO A 242 31.38 23.80 13.12
N ARG A 243 31.14 23.65 11.81
CA ARG A 243 30.03 22.82 11.33
C ARG A 243 30.23 21.49 12.04
N LYS A 244 29.21 21.05 12.79
CA LYS A 244 29.06 19.65 13.19
C LYS A 244 29.49 18.80 11.98
N SER A 245 30.41 17.88 12.21
CA SER A 245 30.87 16.92 11.19
C SER A 245 29.66 16.42 10.40
N LEU A 246 29.66 16.58 9.06
CA LEU A 246 28.66 15.96 8.20
C LEU A 246 28.55 14.49 8.60
N ASP A 247 27.36 14.08 9.00
CA ASP A 247 27.05 12.67 9.25
C ASP A 247 27.27 11.95 7.90
N ARG A 248 28.32 11.14 7.78
CA ARG A 248 28.64 10.41 6.54
C ARG A 248 27.63 9.31 6.20
N ASP A 249 26.61 9.18 7.04
CA ASP A 249 25.65 8.07 7.08
C ASP A 249 24.26 8.44 6.54
N LEU A 250 24.11 9.66 5.95
CA LEU A 250 22.87 10.15 5.35
C LEU A 250 23.06 10.53 3.88
N LEU A 251 22.23 9.97 3.01
CA LEU A 251 22.13 10.32 1.58
C LEU A 251 20.68 10.16 1.14
N LEU A 252 20.16 11.10 0.35
CA LEU A 252 18.94 10.91 -0.45
C LEU A 252 19.10 11.68 -1.75
N GLU A 253 19.27 10.96 -2.86
CA GLU A 253 19.50 11.54 -4.19
C GLU A 253 18.58 10.88 -5.24
N PRO A 254 18.01 11.65 -6.18
CA PRO A 254 17.27 11.07 -7.30
C PRO A 254 18.24 10.34 -8.24
N ILE A 255 17.79 9.23 -8.81
CA ILE A 255 18.53 8.52 -9.85
C ILE A 255 18.02 8.98 -11.21
N ILE A 256 18.83 9.80 -11.89
CA ILE A 256 18.54 10.30 -13.23
C ILE A 256 19.50 9.62 -14.20
N VAL A 257 18.99 8.67 -14.99
CA VAL A 257 19.81 7.91 -15.96
C VAL A 257 20.15 8.76 -17.18
N ASN A 258 19.19 9.54 -17.66
CA ASN A 258 19.36 10.42 -18.82
C ASN A 258 19.43 11.88 -18.36
N PRO A 259 20.56 12.59 -18.55
CA PRO A 259 20.75 13.95 -18.04
C PRO A 259 19.85 15.00 -18.71
N LYS A 260 19.13 14.64 -19.77
CA LYS A 260 18.13 15.51 -20.41
C LYS A 260 16.78 15.50 -19.70
N VAL A 261 16.58 14.61 -18.73
CA VAL A 261 15.36 14.57 -17.92
C VAL A 261 15.42 15.73 -16.93
N GLU A 262 14.42 16.61 -16.99
CA GLU A 262 14.17 17.60 -15.94
C GLU A 262 13.07 17.09 -15.03
N LEU A 263 13.22 17.30 -13.73
CA LEU A 263 12.24 16.84 -12.74
C LEU A 263 11.22 17.96 -12.46
N ALA A 264 9.96 17.56 -12.40
CA ALA A 264 8.85 18.38 -11.93
C ALA A 264 9.15 19.04 -10.58
N SER A 265 8.59 20.22 -10.35
CA SER A 265 8.87 20.99 -9.14
C SER A 265 8.39 20.25 -7.89
N GLU A 266 7.27 19.52 -7.98
CA GLU A 266 6.77 18.71 -6.87
C GLU A 266 7.71 17.55 -6.51
N ILE A 267 8.40 16.96 -7.49
CA ILE A 267 9.36 15.88 -7.22
C ILE A 267 10.56 16.44 -6.45
N TRP A 268 11.10 17.58 -6.86
CA TRP A 268 12.18 18.24 -6.12
C TRP A 268 11.76 18.64 -4.71
N ASN A 269 10.57 19.22 -4.56
CA ASN A 269 10.03 19.59 -3.25
C ASN A 269 9.87 18.37 -2.34
N MET A 270 9.36 17.25 -2.88
CA MET A 270 9.24 15.98 -2.17
C MET A 270 10.61 15.45 -1.71
N ILE A 271 11.61 15.42 -2.60
CA ILE A 271 12.97 14.93 -2.29
C ILE A 271 13.60 15.80 -1.20
N ASN A 272 13.59 17.12 -1.38
CA ASN A 272 14.21 18.07 -0.44
C ASN A 272 13.53 17.97 0.94
N SER A 273 12.19 17.95 0.99
CA SER A 273 11.47 17.83 2.26
C SER A 273 11.71 16.49 2.95
N SER A 274 11.84 15.40 2.19
CA SER A 274 12.20 14.08 2.73
C SER A 274 13.64 14.08 3.27
N TYR A 275 14.58 14.72 2.56
CA TYR A 275 15.96 14.88 3.03
C TYR A 275 16.02 15.71 4.31
N ASP A 276 15.32 16.84 4.36
CA ASP A 276 15.28 17.73 5.53
C ASP A 276 14.72 17.01 6.77
N GLY A 277 13.74 16.12 6.58
CA GLY A 277 13.24 15.25 7.64
C GLY A 277 14.32 14.34 8.21
N LEU A 278 15.06 13.66 7.35
CA LEU A 278 16.17 12.78 7.75
C LEU A 278 17.31 13.55 8.43
N ASP A 279 17.71 14.70 7.86
CA ASP A 279 18.78 15.55 8.40
C ASP A 279 18.40 16.14 9.78
N SER A 280 17.10 16.39 9.98
CA SER A 280 16.54 16.80 11.28
C SER A 280 16.45 15.65 12.30
N GLY A 281 16.90 14.44 11.94
CA GLY A 281 16.92 13.27 12.82
C GLY A 281 15.62 12.49 12.87
N HIS A 282 14.66 12.75 11.96
CA HIS A 282 13.43 11.97 11.86
C HIS A 282 13.67 10.73 11.01
N TYR A 283 13.59 9.56 11.64
CA TYR A 283 13.88 8.30 10.96
C TYR A 283 12.72 7.90 10.03
N PRO A 284 13.00 7.25 8.89
CA PRO A 284 12.00 6.56 8.10
C PRO A 284 11.23 5.56 8.96
N PHE A 285 9.91 5.54 8.83
CA PHE A 285 9.06 4.59 9.51
C PHE A 285 8.63 3.48 8.57
N GLN A 286 9.03 2.25 8.87
CA GLN A 286 8.54 1.11 8.13
C GLN A 286 7.03 0.98 8.35
N SER A 287 6.26 0.90 7.26
CA SER A 287 4.87 0.47 7.27
C SER A 287 4.79 -0.86 8.04
N ALA A 288 3.72 -1.11 8.80
CA ALA A 288 3.54 -2.40 9.47
C ALA A 288 3.19 -3.54 8.49
N GLU A 289 3.06 -3.20 7.20
CA GLU A 289 2.31 -4.01 6.27
C GLU A 289 2.89 -4.01 4.86
N GLY A 290 2.17 -4.69 3.97
CA GLY A 290 2.70 -5.09 2.69
C GLY A 290 3.72 -6.20 2.89
N THR A 291 4.09 -6.81 1.78
CA THR A 291 4.94 -8.00 1.75
C THR A 291 6.43 -7.66 1.75
N GLY A 292 6.80 -6.37 1.67
CA GLY A 292 8.18 -5.88 1.61
C GLY A 292 8.44 -4.65 2.49
N GLY A 293 9.61 -4.05 2.31
CA GLY A 293 9.99 -2.79 2.95
C GLY A 293 9.34 -1.59 2.27
N ALA A 294 8.48 -0.88 3.00
CA ALA A 294 7.92 0.40 2.58
C ALA A 294 8.06 1.38 3.75
N TYR A 295 8.65 2.54 3.53
CA TYR A 295 9.05 3.46 4.58
C TYR A 295 8.44 4.83 4.37
N PHE A 296 7.67 5.31 5.34
CA PHE A 296 7.19 6.68 5.37
C PHE A 296 8.32 7.63 5.77
N MET A 297 8.55 8.64 4.93
CA MET A 297 9.51 9.71 5.15
C MET A 297 8.76 10.91 5.73
N LEU A 298 9.32 11.52 6.78
CA LEU A 298 8.73 12.69 7.42
C LEU A 298 9.30 13.99 6.88
N ASP A 299 8.61 15.09 7.16
CA ASP A 299 9.13 16.44 7.02
C ASP A 299 10.11 16.81 8.15
N SER A 300 10.72 17.99 8.05
CA SER A 300 11.63 18.52 9.07
C SER A 300 11.00 18.75 10.43
N THR A 301 9.67 18.80 10.53
CA THR A 301 8.95 18.92 11.81
C THR A 301 8.67 17.57 12.46
N GLY A 302 8.76 16.49 11.70
CA GLY A 302 8.41 15.14 12.13
C GLY A 302 6.91 14.89 12.27
N GLN A 303 6.06 15.82 11.82
CA GLN A 303 4.61 15.77 12.01
C GLN A 303 3.86 15.29 10.76
N LYS A 304 4.46 15.43 9.58
CA LYS A 304 3.79 15.12 8.30
C LYS A 304 4.56 14.09 7.51
N TYR A 305 3.82 13.18 6.87
CA TYR A 305 4.38 12.29 5.86
C TYR A 305 4.57 13.07 4.55
N VAL A 306 5.77 12.93 3.97
CA VAL A 306 6.16 13.60 2.73
C VAL A 306 6.19 12.61 1.57
N SER A 307 6.76 11.43 1.80
CA SER A 307 6.93 10.42 0.77
C SER A 307 6.96 9.01 1.36
N VAL A 308 6.87 8.01 0.48
CA VAL A 308 7.03 6.60 0.78
C VAL A 308 8.19 6.07 -0.04
N PHE A 309 9.23 5.57 0.63
CA PHE A 309 10.38 4.93 0.00
C PHE A 309 10.25 3.40 0.05
N LYS A 310 10.39 2.73 -1.09
CA LYS A 310 10.33 1.26 -1.20
C LYS A 310 11.66 0.72 -1.79
N PRO A 311 12.59 0.21 -0.96
CA PRO A 311 13.86 -0.34 -1.42
C PRO A 311 13.70 -1.64 -2.23
N ILE A 312 14.44 -1.76 -3.34
CA ILE A 312 14.41 -2.94 -4.22
C ILE A 312 14.90 -4.21 -3.52
N ASP A 313 15.86 -4.08 -2.61
CA ASP A 313 16.46 -5.20 -1.89
C ASP A 313 15.61 -5.67 -0.70
N GLU A 314 14.57 -4.91 -0.37
CA GLU A 314 13.57 -5.23 0.65
C GLU A 314 12.21 -5.62 0.07
N GLU A 315 12.12 -5.73 -1.26
CA GLU A 315 10.94 -6.24 -1.94
C GLU A 315 10.56 -7.64 -1.42
N PRO A 316 9.32 -8.09 -1.67
CA PRO A 316 8.92 -9.46 -1.36
C PRO A 316 9.88 -10.47 -1.98
N MET A 317 10.35 -11.41 -1.15
CA MET A 317 11.32 -12.43 -1.54
C MET A 317 12.72 -11.92 -1.94
N ALA A 318 13.01 -10.63 -1.70
CA ALA A 318 14.34 -10.06 -1.88
C ALA A 318 15.26 -10.39 -0.70
N VAL A 319 16.58 -10.21 -0.93
CA VAL A 319 17.65 -10.60 0.00
C VAL A 319 17.48 -10.01 1.40
N ASN A 320 17.02 -8.77 1.51
CA ASN A 320 16.86 -8.04 2.76
C ASN A 320 15.37 -7.84 3.10
N ASN A 321 14.49 -8.72 2.65
CA ASN A 321 13.07 -8.62 2.95
C ASN A 321 12.81 -8.60 4.48
N PRO A 322 12.17 -7.54 5.02
CA PRO A 322 11.98 -7.40 6.47
C PRO A 322 10.81 -8.22 7.02
N ARG A 323 10.05 -8.92 6.16
CA ARG A 323 8.85 -9.70 6.53
C ARG A 323 9.13 -11.20 6.71
N GLY A 324 10.38 -11.63 6.50
CA GLY A 324 10.75 -13.04 6.60
C GLY A 324 10.14 -13.92 5.52
N LEU A 325 9.78 -13.33 4.37
CA LEU A 325 9.40 -14.12 3.19
C LEU A 325 10.63 -14.88 2.66
N PRO A 326 10.45 -16.11 2.13
CA PRO A 326 11.56 -16.88 1.57
C PRO A 326 12.15 -16.17 0.36
N LEU A 327 13.46 -16.33 0.15
CA LEU A 327 14.15 -15.81 -1.03
C LEU A 327 13.63 -16.46 -2.31
N SER A 328 13.53 -15.66 -3.37
CA SER A 328 13.22 -16.19 -4.69
C SER A 328 14.42 -16.94 -5.27
N LEU A 329 14.20 -18.18 -5.72
CA LEU A 329 15.25 -19.05 -6.25
C LEU A 329 15.47 -18.85 -7.76
N ASP A 330 14.41 -18.49 -8.48
CA ASP A 330 14.39 -18.26 -9.94
C ASP A 330 14.25 -16.78 -10.32
N GLY A 331 14.13 -15.91 -9.31
CA GLY A 331 13.96 -14.48 -9.45
C GLY A 331 12.52 -14.05 -9.75
N GLU A 332 11.55 -14.96 -9.77
CA GLU A 332 10.13 -14.65 -9.87
C GLU A 332 9.63 -14.00 -8.56
N GLY A 333 8.81 -12.96 -8.70
CA GLY A 333 8.17 -12.25 -7.58
C GLY A 333 6.84 -12.87 -7.15
N LEU A 334 6.08 -12.15 -6.32
CA LEU A 334 4.79 -12.64 -5.78
C LEU A 334 3.70 -12.87 -6.83
N LYS A 335 3.80 -12.20 -7.98
CA LYS A 335 2.88 -12.34 -9.10
C LYS A 335 3.61 -12.93 -10.30
N LYS A 336 2.97 -13.87 -10.99
CA LYS A 336 3.49 -14.46 -12.22
C LYS A 336 3.84 -13.39 -13.24
N GLY A 337 5.00 -13.56 -13.86
CA GLY A 337 5.54 -12.62 -14.83
C GLY A 337 6.13 -11.33 -14.24
N THR A 338 6.30 -11.24 -12.91
CA THR A 338 7.05 -10.17 -12.25
C THR A 338 8.35 -10.72 -11.66
N ARG A 339 9.38 -9.87 -11.53
CA ARG A 339 10.68 -10.24 -10.98
C ARG A 339 10.99 -9.46 -9.72
N VAL A 340 11.63 -10.12 -8.77
CA VAL A 340 12.12 -9.50 -7.53
C VAL A 340 13.14 -8.42 -7.84
N GLY A 341 13.03 -7.26 -7.18
CA GLY A 341 13.90 -6.11 -7.35
C GLY A 341 13.52 -5.20 -8.53
N GLN A 342 12.40 -5.47 -9.20
CA GLN A 342 11.88 -4.65 -10.29
C GLN A 342 10.59 -3.89 -9.94
N GLY A 343 10.06 -4.06 -8.73
CA GLY A 343 8.85 -3.37 -8.29
C GLY A 343 9.00 -1.86 -8.29
N ALA A 344 10.14 -1.33 -7.80
CA ALA A 344 10.41 0.11 -7.80
C ALA A 344 10.37 0.73 -9.20
N LEU A 345 10.89 0.04 -10.22
CA LEU A 345 10.86 0.52 -11.61
C LEU A 345 9.42 0.60 -12.15
N ARG A 346 8.58 -0.36 -11.77
CA ARG A 346 7.16 -0.43 -12.15
C ARG A 346 6.33 0.68 -11.49
N GLU A 347 6.65 1.03 -10.24
CA GLU A 347 6.05 2.18 -9.55
C GLU A 347 6.35 3.50 -10.29
N VAL A 348 7.60 3.70 -10.70
CA VAL A 348 8.01 4.88 -11.47
C VAL A 348 7.36 4.88 -12.85
N ALA A 349 7.32 3.72 -13.51
CA ALA A 349 6.67 3.58 -14.81
C ALA A 349 5.17 3.91 -14.75
N ALA A 350 4.46 3.47 -13.72
CA ALA A 350 3.04 3.79 -13.55
C ALA A 350 2.79 5.31 -13.47
N TYR A 351 3.66 6.06 -12.78
CA TYR A 351 3.59 7.51 -12.74
C TYR A 351 3.90 8.17 -14.10
N LEU A 352 4.96 7.72 -14.77
CA LEU A 352 5.36 8.25 -16.08
C LEU A 352 4.29 8.02 -17.15
N LEU A 353 3.67 6.84 -17.12
CA LEU A 353 2.64 6.41 -18.06
C LEU A 353 1.22 6.85 -17.69
N ASP A 354 1.02 7.44 -16.51
CA ASP A 354 -0.21 8.14 -16.16
C ASP A 354 -0.20 9.55 -16.77
N HIS A 355 -0.50 9.63 -18.07
CA HIS A 355 -0.48 10.88 -18.83
C HIS A 355 -1.63 11.82 -18.44
N PRO A 356 -1.42 13.15 -18.46
CA PRO A 356 -2.50 14.10 -18.28
C PRO A 356 -3.52 14.03 -19.42
N ILE A 357 -4.73 14.55 -19.19
CA ILE A 357 -5.79 14.55 -20.22
C ILE A 357 -5.44 15.45 -21.43
N SER A 358 -4.55 16.42 -21.23
CA SER A 358 -4.04 17.35 -22.24
C SER A 358 -3.14 16.68 -23.28
N GLY A 359 -2.67 15.45 -23.01
CA GLY A 359 -1.78 14.70 -23.89
C GLY A 359 -0.63 14.06 -23.11
N HIS A 360 0.49 13.84 -23.76
CA HIS A 360 1.65 13.19 -23.14
C HIS A 360 2.20 13.99 -21.96
N ARG A 361 2.62 13.27 -20.92
CA ARG A 361 3.29 13.87 -19.78
C ARG A 361 4.54 14.58 -20.31
N SER A 362 4.55 15.91 -20.19
CA SER A 362 5.70 16.71 -20.59
C SER A 362 6.91 16.33 -19.75
N LEU A 363 8.09 16.37 -20.37
CA LEU A 363 9.38 16.27 -19.68
C LEU A 363 9.58 17.37 -18.62
N PHE A 364 8.75 18.43 -18.65
CA PHE A 364 8.87 19.64 -17.83
C PHE A 364 7.57 19.97 -17.07
N GLY A 365 6.61 19.04 -16.98
CA GLY A 365 5.23 19.35 -16.58
C GLY A 365 4.85 18.84 -15.19
N ASP A 366 4.29 19.75 -14.39
CA ASP A 366 3.64 19.49 -13.09
C ASP A 366 2.16 19.04 -13.26
N GLU A 367 1.75 18.68 -14.49
CA GLU A 367 0.37 18.30 -14.77
C GLU A 367 0.02 16.94 -14.13
N LYS A 368 -1.16 16.91 -13.49
CA LYS A 368 -1.70 15.71 -12.86
C LYS A 368 -2.08 14.69 -13.93
N GLY A 369 -1.66 13.44 -13.73
CA GLY A 369 -2.03 12.33 -14.62
C GLY A 369 -3.54 12.05 -14.57
N PHE A 370 -4.03 11.38 -15.60
CA PHE A 370 -5.44 11.05 -15.77
C PHE A 370 -5.99 10.24 -14.60
N ALA A 371 -5.28 9.17 -14.21
CA ALA A 371 -5.60 8.32 -13.08
C ALA A 371 -5.22 8.93 -11.74
N GLY A 372 -4.24 9.84 -11.73
CA GLY A 372 -3.80 10.55 -10.53
C GLY A 372 -2.76 9.78 -9.71
N VAL A 373 -1.90 9.00 -10.37
CA VAL A 373 -0.72 8.40 -9.72
C VAL A 373 0.16 9.51 -9.16
N ALA A 374 0.52 9.40 -7.88
CA ALA A 374 1.34 10.40 -7.22
C ALA A 374 2.75 10.46 -7.84
N PRO A 375 3.41 11.64 -7.87
CA PRO A 375 4.80 11.78 -8.30
C PRO A 375 5.70 10.72 -7.69
N THR A 376 6.37 9.95 -8.56
CA THR A 376 7.18 8.80 -8.16
C THR A 376 8.48 8.78 -8.94
N ILE A 377 9.61 8.63 -8.25
CA ILE A 377 10.94 8.65 -8.85
C ILE A 377 11.84 7.55 -8.27
N MET A 378 12.81 7.07 -9.05
CA MET A 378 13.90 6.27 -8.50
C MET A 378 14.80 7.13 -7.63
N ALA A 379 15.10 6.67 -6.42
CA ALA A 379 15.99 7.36 -5.50
C ALA A 379 16.99 6.39 -4.88
N LYS A 380 18.15 6.92 -4.50
CA LYS A 380 19.16 6.24 -3.70
C LYS A 380 19.20 6.89 -2.34
N CYS A 381 19.02 6.08 -1.29
CA CYS A 381 18.93 6.54 0.08
C CYS A 381 19.84 5.73 1.00
N LEU A 382 20.73 6.39 1.73
CA LEU A 382 21.55 5.80 2.80
C LEU A 382 20.96 6.28 4.12
N HIS A 383 20.40 5.34 4.90
CA HIS A 383 19.94 5.64 6.24
C HIS A 383 19.84 4.36 7.08
N LYS A 384 20.20 4.46 8.36
CA LYS A 384 20.15 3.34 9.35
C LYS A 384 18.74 2.89 9.74
N GLY A 385 17.72 3.64 9.35
CA GLY A 385 16.31 3.31 9.61
C GLY A 385 15.72 2.23 8.69
N PHE A 386 16.45 1.84 7.64
CA PHE A 386 16.05 0.74 6.75
C PHE A 386 16.56 -0.62 7.26
N ASN A 387 16.11 -1.71 6.63
CA ASN A 387 16.52 -3.05 7.04
C ASN A 387 17.91 -3.41 6.49
N HIS A 388 18.92 -3.37 7.35
CA HIS A 388 20.30 -3.75 7.03
C HIS A 388 20.71 -4.97 7.87
N PRO A 389 20.65 -6.20 7.33
CA PRO A 389 21.12 -7.39 8.06
C PRO A 389 22.64 -7.44 8.22
N GLY A 390 23.39 -6.63 7.48
CA GLY A 390 24.85 -6.50 7.56
C GLY A 390 25.29 -5.03 7.64
N ASP A 391 26.30 -4.65 6.86
CA ASP A 391 26.82 -3.28 6.84
C ASP A 391 25.79 -2.28 6.33
N LEU A 392 25.88 -1.04 6.84
CA LEU A 392 25.05 0.07 6.39
C LEU A 392 25.39 0.41 4.93
N THR A 393 24.44 0.18 4.03
CA THR A 393 24.62 0.41 2.59
C THR A 393 23.52 1.30 2.01
N ALA A 394 23.82 2.00 0.92
CA ALA A 394 22.82 2.84 0.27
C ALA A 394 21.84 1.95 -0.47
N LYS A 395 20.55 2.14 -0.20
CA LYS A 395 19.45 1.41 -0.82
C LYS A 395 18.93 2.17 -2.02
N ILE A 396 18.56 1.43 -3.06
CA ILE A 396 17.92 1.97 -4.26
C ILE A 396 16.45 1.56 -4.22
N GLY A 397 15.54 2.47 -4.57
CA GLY A 397 14.12 2.20 -4.48
C GLY A 397 13.27 3.28 -5.14
N SER A 398 11.96 3.08 -5.15
CA SER A 398 11.01 4.11 -5.57
C SER A 398 10.71 5.04 -4.40
N LEU A 399 10.73 6.35 -4.65
CA LEU A 399 10.27 7.39 -3.74
C LEU A 399 9.00 8.00 -4.32
N GLN A 400 7.86 7.73 -3.69
CA GLN A 400 6.55 8.20 -4.12
C GLN A 400 6.02 9.26 -3.16
N MET A 401 5.44 10.33 -3.68
CA MET A 401 4.88 11.40 -2.87
C MET A 401 3.72 10.88 -2.01
N PHE A 402 3.72 11.21 -0.74
CA PHE A 402 2.62 10.88 0.16
C PHE A 402 1.44 11.80 -0.14
N VAL A 403 0.24 11.22 -0.29
CA VAL A 403 -0.98 11.99 -0.52
C VAL A 403 -1.89 11.87 0.70
N GLU A 404 -2.29 13.03 1.25
CA GLU A 404 -3.27 13.09 2.32
C GLU A 404 -4.59 12.43 1.89
N ASN A 405 -5.04 11.47 2.69
CA ASN A 405 -6.18 10.61 2.39
C ASN A 405 -6.98 10.31 3.66
N SER A 406 -8.20 9.80 3.47
CA SER A 406 -9.13 9.44 4.55
C SER A 406 -9.23 7.92 4.75
N GLY A 407 -8.29 7.13 4.20
CA GLY A 407 -8.33 5.68 4.18
C GLY A 407 -8.35 5.09 2.77
N SER A 408 -8.50 3.77 2.67
CA SER A 408 -8.57 3.04 1.40
C SER A 408 -10.01 2.72 1.01
N CYS A 409 -10.23 2.31 -0.25
CA CYS A 409 -11.54 1.87 -0.72
C CYS A 409 -12.06 0.62 0.00
N GLU A 410 -11.20 -0.14 0.68
CA GLU A 410 -11.63 -1.36 1.37
C GLU A 410 -12.49 -1.08 2.62
N ASP A 411 -12.42 0.14 3.15
CA ASP A 411 -13.19 0.59 4.30
C ASP A 411 -14.57 1.16 3.91
N MET A 412 -14.90 1.20 2.62
CA MET A 412 -16.13 1.80 2.09
C MET A 412 -16.85 0.87 1.13
N GLY A 413 -18.18 0.98 1.08
CA GLY A 413 -18.99 0.26 0.10
C GLY A 413 -18.75 0.80 -1.31
N PRO A 414 -18.53 -0.06 -2.34
CA PRO A 414 -18.13 0.39 -3.67
C PRO A 414 -19.16 1.26 -4.38
N GLY A 415 -20.44 1.19 -3.98
CA GLY A 415 -21.49 2.07 -4.50
C GLY A 415 -21.31 3.56 -4.20
N ALA A 416 -20.44 3.93 -3.25
CA ALA A 416 -20.17 5.33 -2.89
C ALA A 416 -19.16 6.02 -3.83
N PHE A 417 -18.43 5.26 -4.66
CA PHE A 417 -17.35 5.81 -5.47
C PHE A 417 -17.86 6.52 -6.73
N PRO A 418 -17.34 7.72 -7.07
CA PRO A 418 -17.71 8.38 -8.31
C PRO A 418 -17.30 7.57 -9.54
N VAL A 419 -18.21 7.46 -10.52
CA VAL A 419 -17.99 6.68 -11.75
C VAL A 419 -16.73 7.12 -12.49
N LYS A 420 -16.55 8.44 -12.64
CA LYS A 420 -15.38 9.03 -13.30
C LYS A 420 -14.06 8.62 -12.64
N GLU A 421 -14.03 8.55 -11.31
CA GLU A 421 -12.82 8.18 -10.57
C GLU A 421 -12.50 6.68 -10.69
N VAL A 422 -13.52 5.82 -10.74
CA VAL A 422 -13.31 4.39 -11.01
C VAL A 422 -12.79 4.20 -12.45
N HIS A 423 -13.40 4.86 -13.43
CA HIS A 423 -13.01 4.76 -14.85
C HIS A 423 -11.57 5.20 -15.11
N LYS A 424 -11.11 6.23 -14.41
CA LYS A 424 -9.71 6.66 -14.42
C LYS A 424 -8.73 5.53 -14.08
N ILE A 425 -9.04 4.80 -13.01
CA ILE A 425 -8.23 3.67 -12.54
C ILE A 425 -8.33 2.48 -13.50
N THR A 426 -9.53 2.20 -14.04
CA THR A 426 -9.71 1.07 -14.96
C THR A 426 -8.87 1.22 -16.23
N VAL A 427 -8.73 2.43 -16.75
CA VAL A 427 -7.88 2.73 -17.92
C VAL A 427 -6.42 2.45 -17.62
N LEU A 428 -5.90 2.96 -16.50
CA LEU A 428 -4.50 2.75 -16.10
C LEU A 428 -4.21 1.26 -15.86
N ASP A 429 -5.05 0.59 -15.07
CA ASP A 429 -4.79 -0.80 -14.67
C ASP A 429 -4.88 -1.77 -15.83
N MET A 430 -5.83 -1.59 -16.75
CA MET A 430 -5.91 -2.41 -17.96
C MET A 430 -4.70 -2.16 -18.85
N ARG A 431 -4.34 -0.89 -19.12
CA ARG A 431 -3.16 -0.59 -19.94
C ARG A 431 -1.88 -1.18 -19.35
N LEU A 432 -1.70 -1.10 -18.03
CA LEU A 432 -0.52 -1.66 -17.37
C LEU A 432 -0.65 -3.15 -17.01
N ALA A 433 -1.77 -3.82 -17.34
CA ALA A 433 -2.04 -5.22 -16.97
C ALA A 433 -1.73 -5.50 -15.49
N ASN A 434 -2.29 -4.67 -14.60
CA ASN A 434 -1.98 -4.72 -13.16
C ASN A 434 -2.38 -6.08 -12.55
N ALA A 435 -1.41 -6.76 -11.93
CA ALA A 435 -1.61 -8.07 -11.31
C ALA A 435 -2.00 -8.01 -9.83
N ASP A 436 -2.13 -6.81 -9.24
CA ASP A 436 -2.47 -6.64 -7.82
C ASP A 436 -3.41 -5.46 -7.53
N ARG A 437 -4.35 -5.14 -8.42
CA ARG A 437 -5.33 -4.08 -8.09
C ARG A 437 -6.42 -4.62 -7.17
N HIS A 438 -6.31 -4.25 -5.90
CA HIS A 438 -7.35 -4.42 -4.89
C HIS A 438 -7.75 -3.08 -4.26
N ALA A 439 -8.87 -3.04 -3.52
CA ALA A 439 -9.45 -1.84 -2.90
C ALA A 439 -8.49 -1.19 -1.89
N GLY A 440 -7.66 -2.00 -1.20
CA GLY A 440 -6.59 -1.50 -0.35
C GLY A 440 -5.49 -0.73 -1.09
N ASN A 441 -5.37 -0.90 -2.42
CA ASN A 441 -4.41 -0.19 -3.27
C ASN A 441 -5.05 1.04 -3.94
N ILE A 442 -6.23 1.46 -3.48
CA ILE A 442 -6.90 2.67 -3.95
C ILE A 442 -7.24 3.50 -2.71
N LEU A 443 -6.61 4.67 -2.59
CA LEU A 443 -6.88 5.60 -1.50
C LEU A 443 -8.06 6.50 -1.84
N ILE A 444 -8.73 6.98 -0.81
CA ILE A 444 -9.84 7.93 -0.93
C ILE A 444 -9.41 9.25 -0.31
N SER A 445 -9.52 10.33 -1.08
CA SER A 445 -9.34 11.69 -0.61
C SER A 445 -10.59 12.53 -0.96
N LYS A 446 -10.61 13.79 -0.55
CA LYS A 446 -11.67 14.74 -0.90
C LYS A 446 -11.06 15.94 -1.61
N GLU A 447 -11.68 16.37 -2.71
CA GLU A 447 -11.30 17.63 -3.34
C GLU A 447 -11.53 18.79 -2.38
N LYS A 448 -10.59 19.73 -2.34
CA LYS A 448 -10.63 20.89 -1.44
C LYS A 448 -11.78 21.85 -1.78
N GLU A 449 -12.22 21.89 -3.04
CA GLU A 449 -13.18 22.89 -3.53
C GLU A 449 -14.64 22.49 -3.33
N ASN A 450 -14.99 21.23 -3.63
CA ASN A 450 -16.38 20.75 -3.64
C ASN A 450 -16.64 19.58 -2.66
N GLY A 451 -15.58 19.05 -2.02
CA GLY A 451 -15.68 17.92 -1.10
C GLY A 451 -15.98 16.57 -1.76
N GLN A 452 -15.92 16.48 -3.10
CA GLN A 452 -16.16 15.25 -3.85
C GLN A 452 -15.03 14.25 -3.58
N ALA A 453 -15.38 12.97 -3.47
CA ALA A 453 -14.41 11.90 -3.31
C ALA A 453 -13.51 11.79 -4.55
N VAL A 454 -12.20 11.70 -4.33
CA VAL A 454 -11.17 11.44 -5.34
C VAL A 454 -10.55 10.10 -5.02
N LEU A 455 -10.32 9.28 -6.05
CA LEU A 455 -9.60 8.02 -5.89
C LEU A 455 -8.16 8.19 -6.34
N ILE A 456 -7.23 7.66 -5.55
CA ILE A 456 -5.79 7.75 -5.84
C ILE A 456 -5.24 6.32 -5.90
N PRO A 457 -4.87 5.82 -7.09
CA PRO A 457 -4.25 4.52 -7.21
C PRO A 457 -2.83 4.56 -6.66
N ILE A 458 -2.47 3.57 -5.85
CA ILE A 458 -1.12 3.38 -5.29
C ILE A 458 -0.66 1.94 -5.53
N ASP A 459 0.60 1.66 -5.17
CA ASP A 459 1.16 0.30 -5.14
C ASP A 459 1.12 -0.43 -6.50
N HIS A 460 1.87 0.10 -7.47
CA HIS A 460 1.96 -0.42 -8.84
C HIS A 460 3.13 -1.37 -9.06
N GLY A 461 3.78 -1.86 -7.99
CA GLY A 461 4.94 -2.75 -8.08
C GLY A 461 4.71 -4.07 -8.87
N TYR A 462 3.45 -4.44 -9.13
CA TYR A 462 3.08 -5.63 -9.90
C TYR A 462 2.35 -5.34 -11.23
N CYS A 463 2.58 -4.15 -11.81
CA CYS A 463 2.12 -3.86 -13.17
C CYS A 463 3.16 -4.26 -14.23
N LEU A 464 2.78 -4.26 -15.50
CA LEU A 464 3.59 -4.61 -16.68
C LEU A 464 4.22 -6.03 -16.64
N PRO A 465 3.51 -7.08 -16.20
CA PRO A 465 4.06 -8.43 -16.13
C PRO A 465 4.44 -8.98 -17.52
N THR A 466 5.25 -10.03 -17.57
CA THR A 466 5.60 -10.73 -18.83
C THR A 466 4.47 -11.61 -19.36
N SER A 467 3.39 -11.82 -18.60
CA SER A 467 2.21 -12.58 -18.99
C SER A 467 0.94 -12.00 -18.34
N PHE A 468 -0.23 -12.33 -18.88
CA PHE A 468 -1.52 -11.89 -18.34
C PHE A 468 -2.06 -12.78 -17.21
N GLU A 469 -1.34 -13.86 -16.85
CA GLU A 469 -1.83 -14.92 -15.97
C GLU A 469 -2.45 -14.37 -14.68
N ASP A 470 -1.73 -13.49 -13.96
CA ASP A 470 -2.13 -12.96 -12.66
C ASP A 470 -2.83 -11.58 -12.72
N CYS A 471 -3.26 -11.10 -13.90
CA CYS A 471 -4.07 -9.89 -14.01
C CYS A 471 -5.28 -9.95 -13.06
N THR A 472 -5.39 -8.94 -12.19
CA THR A 472 -6.39 -8.94 -11.10
C THR A 472 -6.93 -7.53 -10.90
N PHE A 473 -8.24 -7.38 -11.08
CA PHE A 473 -8.95 -6.11 -10.96
C PHE A 473 -10.16 -6.22 -10.02
N GLU A 474 -10.05 -5.68 -8.80
CA GLU A 474 -11.18 -5.69 -7.86
C GLU A 474 -12.35 -4.81 -8.32
N TRP A 475 -12.06 -3.74 -9.07
CA TRP A 475 -13.10 -2.84 -9.58
C TRP A 475 -14.06 -3.51 -10.58
N LEU A 476 -13.77 -4.70 -11.10
CA LEU A 476 -14.72 -5.49 -11.90
C LEU A 476 -16.03 -5.78 -11.15
N TYR A 477 -15.96 -5.89 -9.83
CA TYR A 477 -17.14 -6.17 -9.00
C TYR A 477 -17.90 -4.90 -8.62
N TRP A 478 -17.37 -3.72 -8.96
CA TRP A 478 -17.99 -2.45 -8.61
C TRP A 478 -19.05 -2.05 -9.66
N PRO A 479 -20.17 -1.43 -9.25
CA PRO A 479 -21.25 -1.08 -10.18
C PRO A 479 -20.81 -0.09 -11.27
N GLN A 480 -19.83 0.76 -11.00
CA GLN A 480 -19.28 1.76 -11.91
C GLN A 480 -18.59 1.13 -13.13
N ALA A 481 -17.97 -0.04 -12.98
CA ALA A 481 -17.31 -0.73 -14.08
C ALA A 481 -18.29 -1.22 -15.16
N ARG A 482 -19.58 -1.35 -14.82
CA ARG A 482 -20.64 -1.74 -15.78
C ARG A 482 -21.22 -0.55 -16.53
N GLN A 483 -20.77 0.68 -16.26
CA GLN A 483 -21.19 1.87 -16.96
C GLN A 483 -20.25 2.17 -18.13
N PRO A 484 -20.75 2.68 -19.27
CA PRO A 484 -19.90 3.04 -20.41
C PRO A 484 -18.98 4.20 -20.04
N TYR A 485 -17.79 4.23 -20.68
CA TYR A 485 -16.88 5.36 -20.55
C TYR A 485 -17.52 6.65 -21.07
N SER A 486 -17.15 7.78 -20.46
CA SER A 486 -17.53 9.09 -20.98
C SER A 486 -16.80 9.40 -22.29
N PRO A 487 -17.32 10.28 -23.16
CA PRO A 487 -16.64 10.68 -24.39
C PRO A 487 -15.21 11.19 -24.15
N GLU A 488 -14.99 11.98 -23.09
CA GLU A 488 -13.66 12.50 -22.75
C GLU A 488 -12.69 11.37 -22.36
N THR A 489 -13.20 10.31 -21.71
CA THR A 489 -12.40 9.15 -21.35
C THR A 489 -12.06 8.32 -22.59
N ILE A 490 -13.00 8.19 -23.53
CA ILE A 490 -12.78 7.50 -24.81
C ILE A 490 -11.73 8.25 -25.64
N ASP A 491 -11.80 9.57 -25.70
CA ASP A 491 -10.81 10.40 -26.42
C ASP A 491 -9.42 10.27 -25.79
N TYR A 492 -9.34 10.24 -24.46
CA TYR A 492 -8.09 9.94 -23.75
C TYR A 492 -7.56 8.54 -24.08
N ILE A 493 -8.40 7.50 -24.08
CA ILE A 493 -7.97 6.14 -24.42
C ILE A 493 -7.43 6.07 -25.86
N LYS A 494 -8.09 6.78 -26.79
CA LYS A 494 -7.69 6.81 -28.21
C LYS A 494 -6.34 7.47 -28.44
N SER A 495 -5.94 8.43 -27.59
CA SER A 495 -4.67 9.13 -27.71
C SER A 495 -3.46 8.35 -27.16
N LEU A 496 -3.67 7.24 -26.45
CA LEU A 496 -2.59 6.43 -25.89
C LEU A 496 -1.84 5.64 -26.96
N GLU A 497 -0.50 5.72 -26.95
CA GLU A 497 0.38 5.10 -27.95
C GLU A 497 1.51 4.29 -27.29
N ALA A 498 1.42 2.95 -27.38
CA ALA A 498 2.32 2.04 -26.68
C ALA A 498 3.80 2.16 -27.10
N GLU A 499 4.10 2.49 -28.35
CA GLU A 499 5.51 2.67 -28.78
C GLU A 499 6.14 3.94 -28.20
N GLU A 500 5.36 5.01 -28.09
CA GLU A 500 5.81 6.25 -27.46
C GLU A 500 6.04 6.04 -25.96
N ASP A 501 5.17 5.26 -25.31
CA ASP A 501 5.29 4.85 -23.91
C ASP A 501 6.58 4.07 -23.64
N ILE A 502 6.88 3.09 -24.48
CA ILE A 502 8.10 2.28 -24.35
C ILE A 502 9.34 3.15 -24.56
N ALA A 503 9.31 4.05 -25.54
CA ALA A 503 10.38 5.01 -25.77
C ALA A 503 10.56 5.97 -24.58
N LEU A 504 9.47 6.40 -23.95
CA LEU A 504 9.49 7.25 -22.76
C LEU A 504 10.14 6.51 -21.58
N LEU A 505 9.74 5.28 -21.28
CA LEU A 505 10.36 4.48 -20.21
C LEU A 505 11.87 4.29 -20.44
N LYS A 506 12.26 3.98 -21.69
CA LYS A 506 13.67 3.86 -22.08
C LYS A 506 14.42 5.18 -21.90
N PHE A 507 13.79 6.31 -22.27
CA PHE A 507 14.35 7.64 -22.08
C PHE A 507 14.62 7.97 -20.61
N HIS A 508 13.75 7.51 -19.70
CA HIS A 508 13.90 7.65 -18.25
C HIS A 508 14.80 6.58 -17.61
N GLY A 509 15.37 5.67 -18.40
CA GLY A 509 16.39 4.72 -17.95
C GLY A 509 15.91 3.30 -17.70
N TRP A 510 14.65 2.98 -18.01
CA TRP A 510 14.17 1.60 -17.95
C TRP A 510 13.98 1.03 -19.35
N ASP A 511 14.93 0.20 -19.78
CA ASP A 511 14.79 -0.59 -21.01
C ASP A 511 13.82 -1.75 -20.73
N LEU A 512 12.54 -1.53 -21.06
CA LEU A 512 11.47 -2.45 -20.75
C LEU A 512 11.73 -3.81 -21.44
N PRO A 513 11.74 -4.94 -20.71
CA PRO A 513 11.92 -6.26 -21.30
C PRO A 513 10.90 -6.51 -22.42
N VAL A 514 11.31 -7.24 -23.46
CA VAL A 514 10.51 -7.44 -24.68
C VAL A 514 9.12 -8.01 -24.36
N GLU A 515 9.06 -8.96 -23.42
CA GLU A 515 7.82 -9.58 -22.98
C GLU A 515 6.91 -8.59 -22.23
N CYS A 516 7.48 -7.72 -21.39
CA CYS A 516 6.70 -6.67 -20.69
C CYS A 516 6.20 -5.60 -21.69
N ALA A 517 7.03 -5.24 -22.68
CA ALA A 517 6.67 -4.32 -23.75
C ALA A 517 5.55 -4.89 -24.62
N ARG A 518 5.59 -6.20 -24.90
CA ARG A 518 4.51 -6.91 -25.58
C ARG A 518 3.21 -6.88 -24.79
N THR A 519 3.25 -7.14 -23.48
CA THR A 519 2.07 -6.99 -22.60
C THR A 519 1.45 -5.60 -22.72
N LEU A 520 2.26 -4.54 -22.64
CA LEU A 520 1.80 -3.15 -22.78
C LEU A 520 1.15 -2.86 -24.14
N ARG A 521 1.71 -3.39 -25.23
CA ARG A 521 1.15 -3.24 -26.58
C ARG A 521 -0.20 -3.91 -26.71
N ILE A 522 -0.28 -5.17 -26.30
CA ILE A 522 -1.50 -5.99 -26.41
C ILE A 522 -2.60 -5.43 -25.51
N SER A 523 -2.28 -5.02 -24.28
CA SER A 523 -3.25 -4.43 -23.36
C SER A 523 -3.79 -3.08 -23.85
N THR A 524 -2.92 -2.22 -24.38
CA THR A 524 -3.31 -0.93 -24.98
C THR A 524 -4.20 -1.16 -26.21
N MET A 525 -3.84 -2.13 -27.06
CA MET A 525 -4.62 -2.51 -28.23
C MET A 525 -6.01 -3.03 -27.83
N LEU A 526 -6.10 -3.94 -26.86
CA LEU A 526 -7.36 -4.46 -26.33
C LEU A 526 -8.25 -3.34 -25.80
N LEU A 527 -7.68 -2.42 -25.03
CA LEU A 527 -8.41 -1.29 -24.47
C LEU A 527 -9.00 -0.41 -25.58
N LYS A 528 -8.19 -0.02 -26.58
CA LYS A 528 -8.63 0.81 -27.71
C LYS A 528 -9.73 0.11 -28.53
N LYS A 529 -9.49 -1.15 -28.92
CA LYS A 529 -10.45 -1.94 -29.72
C LYS A 529 -11.75 -2.23 -28.96
N GLY A 530 -11.68 -2.42 -27.65
CA GLY A 530 -12.86 -2.62 -26.82
C GLY A 530 -13.73 -1.37 -26.71
N VAL A 531 -13.13 -0.19 -26.49
CA VAL A 531 -13.91 1.06 -26.42
C VAL A 531 -14.50 1.47 -27.76
N ASP A 532 -13.82 1.18 -28.87
CA ASP A 532 -14.36 1.40 -30.22
C ASP A 532 -15.63 0.58 -30.51
N ARG A 533 -15.78 -0.56 -29.81
CA ARG A 533 -16.98 -1.42 -29.85
C ARG A 533 -18.02 -1.07 -28.78
N GLY A 534 -17.83 0.04 -28.06
CA GLY A 534 -18.75 0.46 -27.00
C GLY A 534 -18.74 -0.43 -25.75
N MET A 535 -17.68 -1.23 -25.56
CA MET A 535 -17.58 -2.11 -24.41
C MET A 535 -17.36 -1.31 -23.11
N THR A 536 -17.94 -1.81 -22.02
CA THR A 536 -17.76 -1.23 -20.68
C THR A 536 -16.41 -1.64 -20.09
N PRO A 537 -15.89 -0.91 -19.07
CA PRO A 537 -14.70 -1.34 -18.32
C PRO A 537 -14.79 -2.79 -17.83
N TYR A 538 -15.97 -3.20 -17.36
CA TYR A 538 -16.24 -4.57 -16.93
C TYR A 538 -16.03 -5.57 -18.06
N ALA A 539 -16.57 -5.30 -19.24
CA ALA A 539 -16.46 -6.20 -20.37
C ALA A 539 -14.99 -6.36 -20.80
N ILE A 540 -14.25 -5.27 -20.95
CA ILE A 540 -12.83 -5.30 -21.36
C ILE A 540 -11.97 -5.97 -20.28
N GLY A 541 -12.09 -5.54 -19.02
CA GLY A 541 -11.28 -6.06 -17.92
C GLY A 541 -11.56 -7.54 -17.62
N SER A 542 -12.77 -8.03 -17.87
CA SER A 542 -13.10 -9.46 -17.73
C SER A 542 -12.37 -10.34 -18.74
N LEU A 543 -11.98 -9.80 -19.92
CA LEU A 543 -11.19 -10.54 -20.90
C LEU A 543 -9.74 -10.74 -20.47
N MET A 544 -9.24 -9.87 -19.58
CA MET A 544 -7.88 -9.92 -19.08
C MET A 544 -7.72 -10.83 -17.86
N CYS A 545 -8.79 -11.05 -17.10
CA CYS A 545 -8.75 -11.78 -15.84
C CYS A 545 -9.19 -13.23 -16.03
N ARG A 546 -8.42 -14.17 -15.47
CA ARG A 546 -8.83 -15.57 -15.38
C ARG A 546 -10.02 -15.75 -14.43
N GLU A 547 -11.00 -16.58 -14.80
CA GLU A 547 -12.11 -16.96 -13.91
C GLU A 547 -11.65 -17.84 -12.75
N SER A 548 -10.68 -18.72 -13.01
CA SER A 548 -10.01 -19.57 -12.03
C SER A 548 -8.55 -19.76 -12.42
N LEU A 549 -7.71 -20.20 -11.49
CA LEU A 549 -6.29 -20.47 -11.79
C LEU A 549 -6.07 -21.40 -12.99
N ASN A 550 -6.97 -22.36 -13.18
CA ASN A 550 -6.84 -23.42 -14.19
C ASN A 550 -7.53 -23.08 -15.52
N LYS A 551 -8.23 -21.94 -15.61
CA LYS A 551 -8.92 -21.51 -16.83
C LYS A 551 -8.26 -20.22 -17.32
N GLU A 552 -7.57 -20.32 -18.44
CA GLU A 552 -6.96 -19.17 -19.13
C GLU A 552 -8.00 -18.10 -19.46
N SER A 553 -7.56 -16.84 -19.41
CA SER A 553 -8.37 -15.70 -19.78
C SER A 553 -8.49 -15.58 -21.30
N VAL A 554 -9.45 -14.79 -21.78
CA VAL A 554 -9.64 -14.60 -23.22
C VAL A 554 -8.40 -13.98 -23.87
N ILE A 555 -7.74 -13.03 -23.20
CA ILE A 555 -6.52 -12.41 -23.72
C ILE A 555 -5.35 -13.39 -23.82
N GLU A 556 -5.27 -14.37 -22.91
CA GLU A 556 -4.28 -15.45 -22.98
C GLU A 556 -4.57 -16.40 -24.13
N GLY A 557 -5.85 -16.72 -24.36
CA GLY A 557 -6.28 -17.50 -25.53
C GLY A 557 -5.94 -16.81 -26.84
N ILE A 558 -6.23 -15.50 -26.96
CA ILE A 558 -5.87 -14.69 -28.13
C ILE A 558 -4.35 -14.70 -28.35
N PHE A 559 -3.58 -14.54 -27.27
CA PHE A 559 -2.12 -14.58 -27.34
C PHE A 559 -1.60 -15.94 -27.82
N GLN A 560 -2.14 -17.03 -27.29
CA GLN A 560 -1.73 -18.38 -27.66
C GLN A 560 -2.14 -18.72 -29.10
N GLU A 561 -3.35 -18.36 -29.52
CA GLU A 561 -3.81 -18.54 -30.90
C GLU A 561 -2.94 -17.74 -31.88
N ALA A 562 -2.54 -16.52 -31.52
CA ALA A 562 -1.61 -15.74 -32.32
C ALA A 562 -0.24 -16.40 -32.43
N LEU A 563 0.29 -16.96 -31.33
CA LEU A 563 1.55 -17.70 -31.34
C LEU A 563 1.48 -18.92 -32.25
N ASP A 564 0.38 -19.67 -32.20
CA ASP A 564 0.17 -20.87 -33.01
C ASP A 564 -0.04 -20.53 -34.50
N SER A 565 -0.50 -19.32 -34.80
CA SER A 565 -0.73 -18.83 -36.17
C SER A 565 0.53 -18.36 -36.90
N VAL A 566 1.62 -18.05 -36.16
CA VAL A 566 2.87 -17.53 -36.75
C VAL A 566 4.00 -18.54 -36.70
N LEU A 567 4.94 -18.45 -37.66
CA LEU A 567 6.11 -19.31 -37.68
C LEU A 567 7.14 -18.90 -36.62
N PRO A 568 7.92 -19.85 -36.05
CA PRO A 568 9.04 -19.51 -35.19
C PRO A 568 10.03 -18.54 -35.86
N GLY A 569 10.45 -17.50 -35.16
CA GLY A 569 11.37 -16.47 -35.69
C GLY A 569 10.69 -15.35 -36.49
N THR A 570 9.35 -15.30 -36.50
CA THR A 570 8.58 -14.18 -37.04
C THR A 570 8.90 -12.87 -36.29
N THR A 571 8.82 -11.74 -36.98
CA THR A 571 9.07 -10.42 -36.37
C THR A 571 7.98 -10.06 -35.36
N GLU A 572 8.33 -9.26 -34.34
CA GLU A 572 7.38 -8.78 -33.33
C GLU A 572 6.19 -8.04 -33.97
N ALA A 573 6.43 -7.24 -35.01
CA ALA A 573 5.37 -6.52 -35.72
C ALA A 573 4.35 -7.48 -36.36
N THR A 574 4.82 -8.51 -37.07
CA THR A 574 3.94 -9.51 -37.69
C THR A 574 3.18 -10.32 -36.64
N PHE A 575 3.80 -10.62 -35.50
CA PHE A 575 3.10 -11.27 -34.39
C PHE A 575 1.98 -10.38 -33.83
N LEU A 576 2.24 -9.08 -33.63
CA LEU A 576 1.24 -8.14 -33.15
C LEU A 576 0.10 -7.90 -34.15
N ASP A 577 0.39 -7.95 -35.46
CA ASP A 577 -0.64 -7.93 -36.51
C ASP A 577 -1.58 -9.15 -36.39
N ALA A 578 -1.02 -10.34 -36.15
CA ALA A 578 -1.80 -11.56 -35.91
C ALA A 578 -2.65 -11.44 -34.64
N VAL A 579 -2.07 -10.95 -33.54
CA VAL A 579 -2.81 -10.65 -32.30
C VAL A 579 -3.96 -9.68 -32.57
N SER A 580 -3.72 -8.59 -33.31
CA SER A 580 -4.76 -7.60 -33.64
C SER A 580 -5.91 -8.24 -34.40
N TYR A 581 -5.61 -9.07 -35.40
CA TYR A 581 -6.62 -9.73 -36.22
C TYR A 581 -7.47 -10.71 -35.43
N ILE A 582 -6.83 -11.59 -34.65
CA ILE A 582 -7.53 -12.58 -33.80
C ILE A 582 -8.35 -11.85 -32.73
N MET A 583 -7.78 -10.81 -32.12
CA MET A 583 -8.49 -9.99 -31.15
C MET A 583 -9.76 -9.36 -31.74
N ASP A 584 -9.72 -8.86 -32.98
CA ASP A 584 -10.93 -8.33 -33.63
C ASP A 584 -12.03 -9.40 -33.77
N GLN A 585 -11.67 -10.64 -34.12
CA GLN A 585 -12.64 -11.75 -34.22
C GLN A 585 -13.31 -12.05 -32.88
N HIS A 586 -12.51 -12.23 -31.83
CA HIS A 586 -13.03 -12.50 -30.48
C HIS A 586 -13.92 -11.35 -29.98
N LEU A 587 -13.49 -10.10 -30.18
CA LEU A 587 -14.25 -8.93 -29.74
C LEU A 587 -15.55 -8.75 -30.53
N ASP A 588 -15.57 -9.04 -31.84
CA ASP A 588 -16.78 -8.98 -32.66
C ASP A 588 -17.79 -10.06 -32.25
N GLU A 589 -17.33 -11.29 -31.98
CA GLU A 589 -18.19 -12.36 -31.47
C GLU A 589 -18.83 -11.99 -30.13
N ILE A 590 -18.05 -11.42 -29.20
CA ILE A 590 -18.54 -10.97 -27.90
C ILE A 590 -19.52 -9.80 -28.07
N ALA A 591 -19.20 -8.80 -28.88
CA ALA A 591 -20.08 -7.66 -29.11
C ALA A 591 -21.43 -8.08 -29.70
N ASN A 592 -21.42 -9.01 -30.67
CA ASN A 592 -22.63 -9.57 -31.28
C ASN A 592 -23.46 -10.44 -30.32
N SER A 593 -22.84 -11.00 -29.27
CA SER A 593 -23.56 -11.77 -28.25
C SER A 593 -24.29 -10.90 -27.21
N ILE A 594 -23.90 -9.63 -27.11
CA ILE A 594 -24.43 -8.65 -26.14
C ILE A 594 -25.48 -7.72 -26.79
N SER A 595 -25.42 -7.52 -28.11
CA SER A 595 -26.43 -6.82 -28.93
C SER A 595 -27.67 -7.68 -29.15
#